data_AF-A0A920IPG6-F1
#
_entry.id   AF-A0A920IPG6-F1
#
_cell.length_a   1.000
_cell.length_b   1.000
_cell.length_c   1.000
_cell.angle_alpha   90.00
_cell.angle_beta   90.00
_cell.angle_gamma   90.00
#
_symmetry.space_group_name_H-M   'P 1'
#
loop_
_entity.id
_entity.type
_entity.pdbx_description
1 polymer ?
#
loop_
_entity_poly.entity_id
_entity_poly.type
_entity_poly.pdbx_seq_one_letter_code
_entity_poly.pdbx_strand_id
1 'polypeptide(L)' 'MSYFDLAIKEGATAIIGGAVPHFGDERDDGFYVQPSVFTGVPKHSRFVREEIFGPVCHIEKFKPRRK' A
#
# COMPACT_ATOMS: atom_id res chain seq x y z
N MET A 1 -5.21 -8.55 5.71
CA MET A 1 -5.01 -7.32 4.91
C MET A 1 -5.02 -6.02 5.75
N SER A 2 -4.71 -6.09 7.05
CA SER A 2 -4.88 -4.98 8.00
C SER A 2 -4.26 -3.64 7.56
N TYR A 3 -3.04 -3.64 6.99
CA TYR A 3 -2.37 -2.40 6.59
C TYR A 3 -2.93 -1.74 5.32
N PHE A 4 -3.44 -2.52 4.36
CA PHE A 4 -4.04 -1.96 3.15
C PHE A 4 -5.40 -1.32 3.46
N ASP A 5 -6.19 -1.98 4.31
CA ASP A 5 -7.45 -1.42 4.82
C ASP A 5 -7.22 -0.16 5.64
N LEU A 6 -6.16 -0.14 6.48
CA LEU A 6 -5.77 1.04 7.24
C LEU A 6 -5.38 2.20 6.31
N ALA A 7 -4.57 1.95 5.28
CA ALA A 7 -4.16 2.97 4.32
C ALA A 7 -5.39 3.61 3.65
N ILE A 8 -6.32 2.80 3.16
CA ILE A 8 -7.56 3.28 2.52
C ILE A 8 -8.39 4.11 3.51
N LYS A 9 -8.53 3.67 4.77
CA LYS A 9 -9.22 4.44 5.82
C LYS A 9 -8.54 5.78 6.15
N GLU A 10 -7.22 5.84 6.02
CA GLU A 10 -6.44 7.07 6.23
C GLU A 10 -6.38 7.97 4.99
N GLY A 11 -7.14 7.64 3.93
CA GLY A 11 -7.27 8.45 2.71
C GLY A 11 -6.28 8.11 1.61
N ALA A 12 -5.61 6.95 1.68
CA ALA A 12 -4.71 6.50 0.63
C ALA A 12 -5.44 6.27 -0.70
N THR A 13 -4.79 6.67 -1.78
CA THR A 13 -5.17 6.28 -3.14
C THR A 13 -4.27 5.14 -3.60
N ALA A 14 -4.85 3.97 -3.87
CA ALA A 14 -4.15 2.87 -4.52
C ALA A 14 -4.00 3.19 -6.02
N ILE A 15 -2.77 3.32 -6.50
CA ILE A 15 -2.46 3.48 -7.93
C ILE A 15 -2.57 2.14 -8.65
N ILE A 16 -2.10 1.08 -7.98
CA ILE A 16 -2.20 -0.31 -8.42
C ILE A 16 -2.19 -1.22 -7.20
N GLY A 17 -2.81 -2.40 -7.32
CA GLY A 17 -2.83 -3.41 -6.28
C GLY A 17 -3.75 -3.04 -5.13
N GLY A 18 -3.34 -3.37 -3.91
CA GLY A 18 -4.11 -3.16 -2.69
C GLY A 18 -5.10 -4.28 -2.37
N ALA A 19 -5.06 -5.41 -3.10
CA ALA A 19 -5.96 -6.54 -2.89
C ALA A 19 -5.26 -7.90 -3.03
N VAL A 20 -5.98 -8.96 -2.64
CA VAL A 20 -5.60 -10.34 -2.95
C VAL A 20 -5.96 -10.57 -4.42
N PRO A 21 -5.04 -11.09 -5.26
CA PRO A 21 -5.38 -11.44 -6.64
C PRO A 21 -6.39 -12.60 -6.67
N HIS A 22 -7.28 -12.60 -7.66
CA HIS A 22 -8.16 -13.72 -7.94
C HIS A 22 -7.69 -14.42 -9.22
N PHE A 23 -7.37 -15.71 -9.12
CA PHE A 23 -6.81 -16.53 -10.19
C PHE A 23 -7.86 -17.47 -10.81
N GLY A 24 -8.87 -17.90 -10.06
CA GLY A 24 -9.88 -18.86 -10.50
C GLY A 24 -9.42 -20.32 -10.45
N ASP A 25 -8.41 -20.63 -9.64
CA ASP A 25 -7.84 -21.97 -9.47
C ASP A 25 -7.27 -22.16 -8.06
N GLU A 26 -6.54 -23.27 -7.84
CA GLU A 26 -5.94 -23.66 -6.54
C GLU A 26 -5.04 -22.59 -5.89
N ARG A 27 -4.57 -21.59 -6.65
CA ARG A 27 -3.77 -20.48 -6.11
C ARG A 27 -4.60 -19.51 -5.28
N ASP A 28 -5.92 -19.47 -5.46
CA ASP A 28 -6.82 -18.66 -4.63
C ASP A 28 -6.84 -19.10 -3.16
N ASP A 29 -6.45 -20.35 -2.88
CA ASP A 29 -6.28 -20.88 -1.53
C ASP A 29 -4.87 -20.63 -0.94
N GLY A 30 -3.99 -19.97 -1.71
CA GLY A 30 -2.64 -19.59 -1.31
C GLY A 30 -2.52 -18.25 -0.58
N PHE A 31 -1.28 -17.84 -0.28
CA PHE A 31 -0.98 -16.57 0.42
C PHE A 31 -0.44 -15.50 -0.53
N TYR A 32 -1.14 -15.24 -1.62
CA TYR A 32 -0.74 -14.23 -2.61
C TYR A 32 -1.25 -12.84 -2.26
N VAL A 33 -0.49 -11.82 -2.63
CA VAL A 33 -0.87 -10.40 -2.50
C VAL A 33 -0.37 -9.64 -3.73
N GLN A 34 -1.18 -8.71 -4.24
CA GLN A 34 -0.79 -7.90 -5.38
C GLN A 34 0.36 -6.94 -5.02
N PRO A 35 1.33 -6.72 -5.93
CA PRO A 35 2.24 -5.58 -5.82
C PRO A 35 1.43 -4.29 -5.73
N SER A 36 1.72 -3.47 -4.73
CA SER A 36 0.85 -2.35 -4.36
C SER A 36 1.59 -1.02 -4.30
N VAL A 37 1.02 0.02 -4.91
CA VAL A 37 1.58 1.38 -4.87
C VAL A 37 0.51 2.33 -4.38
N PHE A 38 0.82 3.07 -3.30
CA PHE A 38 -0.10 4.03 -2.70
C PHE A 38 0.43 5.47 -2.77
N THR A 39 -0.49 6.42 -2.83
CA THR A 39 -0.22 7.88 -2.77
C THR A 39 -1.26 8.57 -1.90
N GLY A 40 -0.99 9.83 -1.52
CA GLY A 40 -1.96 10.65 -0.78
C GLY A 40 -2.08 10.32 0.71
N VAL A 41 -1.23 9.42 1.23
CA VAL A 41 -1.22 9.04 2.65
C VAL A 41 -0.53 10.14 3.47
N PRO A 42 -1.10 10.60 4.58
CA PRO A 42 -0.43 11.57 5.45
C PRO A 42 0.91 11.04 5.99
N LYS A 43 1.96 11.87 6.04
CA LYS A 43 3.30 11.49 6.58
C LYS A 43 3.32 10.86 7.98
N HIS A 44 2.30 11.16 8.78
CA HIS A 44 2.21 10.69 10.16
C HIS A 44 1.40 9.39 10.29
N SER A 45 0.85 8.89 9.19
CA SER A 45 0.18 7.60 9.10
C SER A 45 1.10 6.47 9.54
N ARG A 46 0.51 5.47 10.19
CA ARG A 46 1.19 4.22 10.54
C ARG A 46 1.64 3.46 9.29
N PHE A 47 0.84 3.50 8.21
CA PHE A 47 1.19 2.88 6.93
C PHE A 47 2.51 3.42 6.34
N VAL A 48 2.85 4.69 6.58
CA VAL A 48 4.09 5.31 6.10
C VAL A 48 5.26 5.10 7.06
N ARG A 49 4.99 4.93 8.35
CA ARG A 49 6.01 4.90 9.42
C ARG A 49 6.40 3.51 9.89
N GLU A 50 5.50 2.54 9.78
CA GLU A 50 5.71 1.16 10.23
C GLU A 50 6.10 0.27 9.05
N GLU A 51 6.96 -0.70 9.33
CA GLU A 51 7.40 -1.65 8.32
C GLU A 51 6.31 -2.69 8.06
N ILE A 52 5.86 -2.79 6.80
CA ILE A 52 4.77 -3.68 6.39
C ILE A 52 5.29 -5.06 5.95
N PHE A 53 6.56 -5.17 5.53
CA PHE A 53 7.19 -6.39 4.99
C PHE A 53 6.52 -7.01 3.74
N GLY A 54 5.51 -6.36 3.16
CA GLY A 54 4.84 -6.79 1.93
C GLY A 54 5.39 -6.13 0.67
N PRO A 55 4.96 -6.58 -0.53
CA PRO A 55 5.34 -5.96 -1.81
C PRO A 55 4.58 -4.64 -2.03
N VAL A 56 4.90 -3.65 -1.21
CA VAL A 56 4.21 -2.36 -1.17
C VAL A 56 5.19 -1.20 -1.17
N CYS A 57 4.83 -0.11 -1.88
CA CYS A 57 5.54 1.16 -1.77
C CYS A 57 4.58 2.36 -1.68
N HIS A 58 5.09 3.43 -1.09
CA HIS A 58 4.40 4.72 -0.99
C HIS A 58 5.22 5.78 -1.73
N ILE A 59 4.55 6.61 -2.54
CA ILE A 59 5.18 7.71 -3.26
C ILE A 59 4.68 9.03 -2.68
N GLU A 60 5.63 9.87 -2.25
CA GLU A 60 5.34 11.17 -1.68
C GLU A 60 6.08 12.31 -2.39
N LYS A 61 5.37 13.42 -2.62
CA LYS A 61 5.97 14.66 -3.13
C LYS A 61 6.70 15.38 -2.00
N PHE A 62 7.91 15.85 -2.27
CA PHE A 62 8.64 16.73 -1.38
C PHE A 62 9.01 18.03 -2.09
N LYS A 63 9.20 19.09 -1.32
CA LYS A 63 9.77 20.34 -1.84
C LYS A 63 11.29 20.24 -1.81
N PRO A 64 12.00 20.64 -2.87
CA PRO A 64 13.45 20.69 -2.85
C PRO A 64 13.93 21.67 -1.76
N ARG A 65 15.06 21.34 -1.12
CA ARG A 65 15.64 22.18 -0.07
C ARG A 65 16.12 23.50 -0.69
N ARG A 66 15.60 24.64 -0.21
CA ARG A 66 16.17 25.96 -0.58
C ARG A 66 17.53 26.08 0.11
N LYS A 67 18.51 26.59 -0.65
CA LYS A 67 19.83 26.98 -0.12
C LYS A 67 19.66 28.06 0.93
#